data_AF-A0A8R7V3M7-F1
#
_entry.id   AF-A0A8R7V3M7-F1
#
_cell.length_a   1.000
_cell.length_b   1.000
_cell.length_c   1.000
_cell.angle_alpha   90.00
_cell.angle_beta   90.00
_cell.angle_gamma   90.00
#
_symmetry.space_group_name_H-M   'P 1'
#
loop_
_entity.id
_entity.type
_entity.pdbx_description
1 polymer ?
#
loop_
_entity_poly.entity_id
_entity_poly.type
_entity_poly.pdbx_seq_one_letter_code
_entity_poly.pdbx_strand_id
1 'polypeptide(L)'
;TGCPNLEELELICCFVNIIKFSSTKLQRLTVTTTDDRSISCLGFEDMVIDMLKLVSLDIKEVPDRNLYFVDVSSLETASVCIDESSFASSQVDCNVLSALSNVTSLRSLSLTVRHNPDKSIAW
;
A
#
# COMPACT_ATOMS: atom_id res chain seq x y z
N THR A 1 -5.13 -18.69 -14.54
CA THR A 1 -3.79 -19.22 -14.86
C THR A 1 -2.84 -18.05 -14.84
N GLY A 2 -1.92 -18.01 -13.87
CA GLY A 2 -1.09 -16.82 -13.58
C GLY A 2 0.39 -17.02 -13.93
N CYS A 3 1.25 -16.21 -13.32
CA CYS A 3 2.71 -16.30 -13.43
C CYS A 3 3.27 -17.02 -12.18
N PRO A 4 3.30 -18.37 -12.14
CA PRO A 4 3.59 -19.14 -10.93
C PRO A 4 5.04 -19.02 -10.44
N ASN A 5 5.94 -18.49 -11.25
CA ASN A 5 7.36 -18.30 -10.92
C ASN A 5 7.72 -16.81 -10.80
N LEU A 6 6.73 -15.91 -10.77
CA LEU A 6 7.00 -14.49 -10.63
C LEU A 6 7.43 -14.21 -9.19
N GLU A 7 8.67 -13.76 -9.03
CA GLU A 7 9.26 -13.40 -7.73
C GLU A 7 9.26 -11.89 -7.50
N GLU A 8 9.17 -11.09 -8.56
CA GLU A 8 9.18 -9.64 -8.52
C GLU A 8 8.05 -9.08 -9.37
N LEU A 9 7.35 -8.06 -8.86
CA LEU A 9 6.38 -7.30 -9.61
C LEU A 9 6.59 -5.82 -9.35
N GLU A 10 6.75 -5.07 -10.43
CA GLU A 10 6.81 -3.61 -10.39
C GLU A 10 5.66 -3.04 -11.20
N LEU A 11 4.84 -2.22 -10.56
CA LEU A 11 3.79 -1.42 -11.20
C LEU A 11 4.21 0.04 -11.09
N ILE A 12 4.73 0.59 -12.18
CA ILE A 12 5.29 1.95 -12.23
C ILE A 12 4.40 2.82 -13.12
N CYS A 13 4.03 4.00 -12.64
CA CYS A 13 3.15 4.95 -13.34
C CYS A 13 1.82 4.34 -13.76
N CYS A 14 1.28 3.43 -12.95
CA CYS A 14 0.04 2.71 -13.25
C CYS A 14 -1.13 3.29 -12.46
N PHE A 15 -2.33 3.32 -13.07
CA PHE A 15 -3.57 3.47 -12.31
C PHE A 15 -3.93 2.13 -11.68
N VAL A 16 -3.72 2.01 -10.37
CA VAL A 16 -3.92 0.76 -9.62
C VAL A 16 -5.25 0.82 -8.88
N ASN A 17 -6.30 0.29 -9.52
CA ASN A 17 -7.59 0.04 -8.86
C ASN A 17 -7.67 -1.38 -8.27
N ILE A 18 -6.54 -1.86 -7.72
CA ILE A 18 -6.42 -3.22 -7.20
C ILE A 18 -6.66 -3.20 -5.70
N ILE A 19 -7.70 -3.92 -5.28
CA ILE A 19 -8.06 -4.07 -3.85
C ILE A 19 -7.23 -5.13 -3.13
N LYS A 20 -6.61 -6.07 -3.86
CA LYS A 20 -5.85 -7.18 -3.26
C LYS A 20 -4.68 -7.63 -4.12
N PHE A 21 -3.52 -7.73 -3.47
CA PHE A 21 -2.32 -8.39 -3.99
C PHE A 21 -2.15 -9.73 -3.28
N SER A 22 -2.15 -10.83 -4.04
CA SER A 22 -1.89 -12.16 -3.50
C SER A 22 -1.00 -13.00 -4.40
N SER A 23 -0.03 -13.69 -3.77
CA SER A 23 0.91 -14.58 -4.43
C SER A 23 1.56 -15.51 -3.41
N THR A 24 1.84 -16.75 -3.83
CA THR A 24 2.55 -17.75 -3.02
C THR A 24 4.07 -17.72 -3.24
N LYS A 25 4.54 -16.89 -4.19
CA LYS A 25 5.93 -16.90 -4.69
C LYS A 25 6.56 -15.53 -4.79
N LEU A 26 5.77 -14.47 -4.92
CA LEU A 26 6.27 -13.11 -5.02
C LEU A 26 7.02 -12.75 -3.74
N GLN A 27 8.22 -12.23 -3.91
CA GLN A 27 9.13 -11.79 -2.85
C GLN A 27 9.27 -10.27 -2.84
N ARG A 28 9.08 -9.61 -3.98
CA ARG A 28 9.23 -8.15 -4.10
C ARG A 28 8.04 -7.55 -4.82
N LEU A 29 7.43 -6.55 -4.20
CA LEU A 29 6.33 -5.78 -4.77
C LEU A 29 6.69 -4.29 -4.71
N THR A 30 6.74 -3.66 -5.87
CA THR A 30 6.89 -2.22 -6.01
C THR A 30 5.63 -1.66 -6.67
N VAL A 31 5.01 -0.68 -6.03
CA VAL A 31 3.86 0.05 -6.56
C VAL A 31 4.15 1.54 -6.50
N THR A 32 4.21 2.15 -7.67
CA THR A 32 4.30 3.60 -7.86
C THR A 32 3.16 4.01 -8.77
N THR A 33 2.14 4.65 -8.21
CA THR A 33 1.15 5.36 -9.04
C THR A 33 1.71 6.72 -9.44
N THR A 34 1.15 7.30 -10.49
CA THR A 34 1.47 8.67 -10.92
C THR A 34 0.21 9.51 -11.06
N ASP A 35 -0.88 9.09 -10.40
CA ASP A 35 -2.19 9.59 -10.80
C ASP A 35 -2.60 10.82 -10.01
N ASP A 36 -2.26 11.96 -10.60
CA ASP A 36 -2.79 13.30 -10.35
C ASP A 36 -4.27 13.44 -10.79
N ARG A 37 -4.91 12.36 -11.27
CA ARG A 37 -6.36 12.32 -11.44
C ARG A 37 -7.02 12.31 -10.08
N SER A 38 -7.09 13.52 -9.53
CA SER A 38 -8.13 14.01 -8.63
C SER A 38 -9.35 13.10 -8.67
N ILE A 39 -9.56 12.42 -7.54
CA ILE A 39 -10.86 11.89 -7.14
C ILE A 39 -11.27 10.66 -7.96
N SER A 40 -10.84 9.47 -7.51
CA SER A 40 -11.66 8.29 -7.77
C SER A 40 -12.87 8.36 -6.84
N CYS A 41 -14.04 8.58 -7.43
CA CYS A 41 -15.35 8.79 -6.81
C CYS A 41 -15.90 7.58 -6.01
N LEU A 42 -15.04 6.73 -5.46
CA LEU A 42 -15.40 5.43 -4.88
C LEU A 42 -15.24 5.35 -3.35
N GLY A 43 -14.68 6.40 -2.73
CA GLY A 43 -14.46 6.42 -1.28
C GLY A 43 -13.14 5.74 -0.88
N PHE A 44 -12.87 5.77 0.42
CA PHE A 44 -11.71 5.12 1.03
C PHE A 44 -11.87 3.60 0.93
N GLU A 45 -10.93 2.91 0.29
CA GLU A 45 -10.93 1.44 0.20
C GLU A 45 -9.67 0.84 0.85
N ASP A 46 -9.77 -0.42 1.27
CA ASP A 46 -8.62 -1.16 1.79
C ASP A 46 -7.84 -1.83 0.64
N MET A 47 -6.52 -1.64 0.64
CA MET A 47 -5.58 -2.37 -0.20
C MET A 47 -4.96 -3.51 0.61
N VAL A 48 -5.36 -4.74 0.27
CA VAL A 48 -4.95 -5.95 0.99
C VAL A 48 -3.67 -6.53 0.40
N ILE A 49 -2.65 -6.73 1.22
CA ILE A 49 -1.41 -7.44 0.88
C ILE A 49 -1.40 -8.80 1.59
N ASP A 50 -1.44 -9.87 0.80
CA ASP A 50 -1.62 -11.25 1.28
C ASP A 50 -0.62 -12.19 0.57
N MET A 51 0.62 -12.20 1.08
CA MET A 51 1.78 -12.80 0.40
C MET A 51 2.81 -13.30 1.42
N LEU A 52 2.71 -14.59 1.79
CA LEU A 52 3.55 -15.18 2.84
C LEU A 52 5.06 -15.02 2.59
N LYS A 53 5.47 -15.02 1.31
CA LYS A 53 6.87 -14.96 0.89
C LYS A 53 7.35 -13.55 0.55
N LEU A 54 6.52 -12.54 0.74
CA LEU A 54 6.92 -11.16 0.47
C LEU A 54 8.03 -10.77 1.45
N VAL A 55 9.18 -10.37 0.90
CA VAL A 55 10.38 -9.96 1.65
C VAL A 55 10.52 -8.44 1.62
N SER A 56 10.21 -7.82 0.48
CA SER A 56 10.30 -6.37 0.29
C SER A 56 9.02 -5.80 -0.30
N LEU A 57 8.56 -4.69 0.29
CA LEU A 57 7.43 -3.91 -0.18
C LEU A 57 7.85 -2.44 -0.34
N ASP A 58 7.58 -1.86 -1.51
CA ASP A 58 7.74 -0.42 -1.74
C ASP A 58 6.47 0.15 -2.39
N ILE A 59 5.75 0.99 -1.63
CA ILE A 59 4.55 1.68 -2.06
C ILE A 59 4.83 3.18 -1.99
N LYS A 60 5.15 3.78 -3.13
CA LYS A 60 5.52 5.21 -3.19
C LYS A 60 4.32 6.14 -3.33
N GLU A 61 3.23 5.63 -3.88
CA GLU A 61 2.04 6.42 -4.11
C GLU A 61 0.82 5.52 -4.23
N VAL A 62 -0.13 5.67 -3.30
CA VAL A 62 -1.49 5.13 -3.39
C VAL A 62 -2.43 6.12 -2.66
N PRO A 63 -3.21 6.93 -3.40
CA PRO A 63 -4.16 7.87 -2.79
C PRO A 63 -5.40 7.16 -2.23
N ASP A 64 -5.99 7.71 -1.17
CA ASP A 64 -7.28 7.28 -0.59
C ASP A 64 -7.39 5.76 -0.32
N ARG A 65 -6.33 5.14 0.20
CA ARG A 65 -6.33 3.71 0.59
C ARG A 65 -5.74 3.48 1.97
N ASN A 66 -6.33 2.53 2.69
CA ASN A 66 -5.70 1.92 3.86
C ASN A 66 -4.91 0.68 3.45
N LEU A 67 -3.79 0.42 4.13
CA LEU A 67 -3.07 -0.83 3.95
C LEU A 67 -3.52 -1.85 4.98
N TYR A 68 -3.87 -3.04 4.50
CA TYR A 68 -4.19 -4.19 5.33
C TYR A 68 -3.29 -5.36 4.98
N PHE A 69 -2.62 -5.90 6.00
CA PHE A 69 -1.66 -6.99 5.85
C PHE A 69 -2.23 -8.27 6.46
N VAL A 70 -2.22 -9.37 5.71
CA VAL A 70 -2.76 -10.67 6.15
C VAL A 70 -1.61 -11.62 6.44
N ASP A 71 -1.14 -12.37 5.45
CA ASP A 71 -0.04 -13.31 5.60
C ASP A 71 1.24 -12.70 5.04
N VAL A 72 1.97 -11.91 5.83
CA VAL A 72 3.22 -11.23 5.41
C VAL A 72 4.37 -11.46 6.39
N SER A 73 4.41 -12.62 7.03
CA SER A 73 5.39 -12.93 8.09
C SER A 73 6.86 -12.87 7.63
N SER A 74 7.14 -13.02 6.33
CA SER A 74 8.49 -12.95 5.77
C SER A 74 8.96 -11.53 5.42
N LEU A 75 8.11 -10.52 5.61
CA LEU A 75 8.42 -9.15 5.21
C LEU A 75 9.55 -8.60 6.09
N GLU A 76 10.67 -8.25 5.46
CA GLU A 76 11.86 -7.73 6.13
C GLU A 76 12.00 -6.22 5.98
N THR A 77 11.61 -5.69 4.82
CA THR A 77 11.69 -4.25 4.51
C THR A 77 10.39 -3.75 3.91
N ALA A 78 9.90 -2.63 4.44
CA ALA A 78 8.74 -1.94 3.89
C ALA A 78 9.01 -0.43 3.77
N SER A 79 8.67 0.13 2.62
CA SER A 79 8.61 1.56 2.35
C SER A 79 7.19 1.88 1.91
N VAL A 80 6.52 2.76 2.62
CA VAL A 80 5.13 3.12 2.35
C VAL A 80 4.95 4.63 2.45
N CYS A 81 4.39 5.21 1.39
CA CYS A 81 3.97 6.60 1.35
C CYS A 81 2.44 6.68 1.37
N ILE A 82 1.92 7.11 2.51
CA ILE A 82 0.48 7.19 2.79
C ILE A 82 -0.01 8.61 2.47
N ASP A 83 -1.26 8.71 2.03
CA ASP A 83 -1.93 10.00 1.89
C ASP A 83 -2.32 10.59 3.25
N GLU A 84 -2.22 11.90 3.42
CA GLU A 84 -2.60 12.57 4.67
C GLU A 84 -4.08 12.35 5.05
N SER A 85 -4.95 12.17 4.06
CA SER A 85 -6.37 11.91 4.29
C SER A 85 -6.60 10.60 5.05
N SER A 86 -5.64 9.66 4.97
CA SER A 86 -5.65 8.43 5.77
C SER A 86 -5.55 8.70 7.29
N PHE A 87 -5.04 9.86 7.71
CA PHE A 87 -4.97 10.26 9.12
C PHE A 87 -6.07 11.26 9.54
N ALA A 88 -6.71 11.92 8.58
CA ALA A 88 -7.63 13.02 8.83
C ALA A 88 -9.07 12.57 9.18
N SER A 89 -9.45 11.35 8.82
CA SER A 89 -10.80 10.84 9.05
C SER A 89 -10.86 9.96 10.29
N SER A 90 -11.74 10.30 11.24
CA SER A 90 -12.08 9.44 12.40
C SER A 90 -12.69 8.09 12.03
N GLN A 91 -13.05 7.88 10.76
CA GLN A 91 -13.53 6.59 10.23
C GLN A 91 -12.40 5.74 9.64
N VAL A 92 -11.21 6.31 9.53
CA VAL A 92 -10.06 5.66 8.90
C VAL A 92 -9.07 5.32 10.00
N ASP A 93 -9.15 4.09 10.50
CA ASP A 93 -8.14 3.50 11.39
C ASP A 93 -6.90 3.14 10.55
N CYS A 94 -6.23 4.16 10.00
CA CYS A 94 -4.99 3.96 9.25
C CYS A 94 -3.83 3.74 10.22
N ASN A 95 -3.84 2.58 10.87
CA ASN A 95 -2.80 2.17 11.78
C ASN A 95 -1.90 1.14 11.08
N VAL A 96 -1.01 1.65 10.21
CA VAL A 96 -0.02 0.80 9.51
C VAL A 96 0.79 -0.04 10.51
N LEU A 97 1.02 0.47 11.73
CA LEU A 97 1.67 -0.31 12.79
C LEU A 97 0.82 -1.48 13.26
N SER A 98 -0.51 -1.33 13.42
CA SER A 98 -1.37 -2.47 13.74
C SER A 98 -1.51 -3.44 12.58
N ALA A 99 -1.54 -2.95 11.34
CA ALA A 99 -1.55 -3.81 10.17
C ALA A 99 -0.26 -4.66 10.12
N LEU A 100 0.88 -4.10 10.54
CA LEU A 100 2.16 -4.81 10.63
C LEU A 100 2.34 -5.64 11.92
N SER A 101 1.34 -5.70 12.81
CA SER A 101 1.48 -6.35 14.14
C SER A 101 1.88 -7.82 14.09
N ASN A 102 1.54 -8.53 13.01
CA ASN A 102 1.87 -9.93 12.80
C ASN A 102 3.20 -10.14 12.03
N VAL A 103 3.91 -9.06 11.66
CA VAL A 103 5.17 -9.14 10.92
C VAL A 103 6.33 -9.28 11.89
N THR A 104 6.79 -10.51 12.07
CA THR A 104 7.91 -10.82 12.99
C THR A 104 9.29 -10.56 12.42
N SER A 105 9.40 -10.51 11.08
CA SER A 105 10.70 -10.42 10.39
C SER A 105 11.09 -8.99 9.99
N LEU A 106 10.23 -8.01 10.27
CA LEU A 106 10.42 -6.62 9.83
C LEU A 106 11.64 -6.01 10.51
N ARG A 107 12.63 -5.60 9.73
CA ARG A 107 13.86 -4.97 10.21
C ARG A 107 13.91 -3.48 9.93
N SER A 108 13.21 -3.05 8.88
CA SER A 108 13.17 -1.65 8.47
C SER A 108 11.79 -1.28 7.95
N LEU A 109 11.28 -0.16 8.45
CA LEU A 109 10.04 0.46 8.03
C LEU A 109 10.30 1.93 7.75
N SER A 110 10.02 2.37 6.52
CA SER A 110 9.97 3.78 6.14
C SER A 110 8.53 4.17 5.89
N LEU A 111 8.00 5.07 6.72
CA LEU A 111 6.68 5.66 6.52
C LEU A 111 6.85 7.12 6.13
N THR A 112 6.33 7.49 4.97
CA THR A 112 6.22 8.89 4.55
C THR A 112 4.76 9.28 4.41
N VAL A 113 4.47 10.54 4.70
CA VAL A 113 3.14 11.11 4.50
C VAL A 113 3.26 12.12 3.38
N ARG A 114 2.37 12.00 2.40
CA ARG A 114 2.20 12.99 1.35
C ARG A 114 1.08 13.94 1.74
N HIS A 115 1.43 15.21 1.85
CA HIS A 115 0.46 16.29 1.96
C HIS A 115 0.01 16.64 0.54
N ASN A 116 -1.30 16.63 0.28
CA ASN A 116 -1.83 17.07 -1.02
C ASN A 116 -2.43 18.47 -0.86
N PRO A 117 -1.65 19.54 -1.11
CA PRO A 117 -2.07 20.91 -0.83
C PRO A 117 -3.29 21.38 -1.65
N ASP A 118 -3.68 20.66 -2.70
CA ASP A 118 -4.77 21.04 -3.60
C ASP A 118 -6.19 20.72 -3.09
N LYS A 119 -6.34 20.13 -1.89
CA LYS A 119 -7.66 20.07 -1.22
C LYS A 119 -8.01 21.34 -0.42
N SER A 120 -7.20 22.42 -0.54
CA SER A 120 -7.59 23.71 0.00
C SER A 120 -8.56 24.45 -0.95
N ILE A 121 -9.74 24.78 -0.42
CA ILE A 121 -10.71 25.78 -0.88
C ILE A 121 -11.71 25.31 -1.97
N ALA A 122 -12.83 24.74 -1.51
CA ALA A 122 -14.14 25.14 -2.02
C ALA A 122 -15.00 25.53 -0.81
N TRP A 123 -15.31 26.82 -0.69
CA TRP A 123 -16.27 27.37 0.28
C TRP A 123 -17.70 27.12 -0.20
#